data_AF-A0A923Z2B6-F1
#
_entry.id   AF-A0A923Z2B6-F1
#
_cell.length_a   1.000
_cell.length_b   1.000
_cell.length_c   1.000
_cell.angle_alpha   90.00
_cell.angle_beta   90.00
_cell.angle_gamma   90.00
#
_symmetry.space_group_name_H-M   'P 1'
#
loop_
_entity.id
_entity.type
_entity.pdbx_description
1 polymer ?
#
loop_
_entity_poly.entity_id
_entity_poly.type
_entity_poly.pdbx_seq_one_letter_code
_entity_poly.pdbx_strand_id
1 'polypeptide(L)'
;MSLTQAQIAHLAKLTSLTSQDGLEISSVLDSFTSLSRIDTSHIAIISRSGQGSLDLRPDIVIDAGIADSLLACSQQKKAAHQIVLGGIMVGE
;
A
#
# COMPACT_ATOMS: atom_id res chain seq x y z
N MET A 1 -7.27 -5.17 22.67
CA MET A 1 -7.18 -6.33 21.76
C MET A 1 -5.70 -6.61 21.50
N SER A 2 -5.21 -7.84 21.64
CA SER A 2 -3.78 -8.14 21.40
C SER A 2 -3.57 -8.96 20.13
N LEU A 3 -2.63 -8.54 19.29
CA LEU A 3 -2.15 -9.34 18.16
C LEU A 3 -1.06 -10.31 18.63
N THR A 4 -1.00 -11.50 18.03
CA THR A 4 0.11 -12.44 18.22
C THR A 4 1.30 -12.05 17.36
N GLN A 5 2.50 -12.50 17.73
CA GLN A 5 3.71 -12.26 16.92
C GLN A 5 3.57 -12.81 15.49
N ALA A 6 2.86 -13.93 15.32
CA ALA A 6 2.55 -14.48 14.00
C ALA A 6 1.68 -13.54 13.15
N GLN A 7 0.70 -12.86 13.76
CA GLN A 7 -0.13 -11.86 13.07
C GLN A 7 0.67 -10.60 12.69
N ILE A 8 1.58 -10.16 13.57
CA ILE A 8 2.48 -9.03 13.29
C ILE A 8 3.42 -9.37 12.13
N ALA A 9 4.02 -10.57 12.13
CA ALA A 9 4.87 -11.03 11.03
C ALA A 9 4.09 -11.16 9.71
N HIS A 10 2.83 -11.61 9.76
CA HIS A 10 1.97 -11.66 8.58
C HIS A 10 1.68 -10.26 8.01
N LEU A 11 1.38 -9.28 8.87
CA LEU A 11 1.19 -7.88 8.46
C LEU A 11 2.47 -7.27 7.87
N ALA A 12 3.62 -7.58 8.45
CA ALA A 12 4.92 -7.14 7.92
C ALA A 12 5.16 -7.69 6.50
N LYS A 13 4.81 -8.97 6.26
CA LYS A 13 4.89 -9.58 4.93
C LYS A 13 3.95 -8.92 3.91
N LEU A 14 2.72 -8.60 4.31
CA LEU A 14 1.76 -7.90 3.44
C LEU A 14 2.21 -6.49 3.06
N THR A 15 2.92 -5.81 3.96
CA THR A 15 3.40 -4.42 3.77
C THR A 15 4.80 -4.33 3.18
N SER A 16 5.44 -5.48 2.90
CA SER A 16 6.85 -5.55 2.48
C SER A 16 7.82 -4.88 3.47
N LEU A 17 7.45 -4.83 4.75
CA LEU A 17 8.30 -4.31 5.82
C LEU A 17 9.07 -5.45 6.47
N THR A 18 10.33 -5.22 6.78
CA THR A 18 11.09 -6.06 7.71
C THR A 18 10.72 -5.66 9.13
N SER A 19 9.97 -6.52 9.84
CA SER A 19 9.68 -6.28 11.25
C SER A 19 10.97 -6.44 12.04
N GLN A 20 11.47 -5.35 12.64
CA GLN A 20 12.46 -5.47 13.71
C GLN A 20 11.77 -6.00 14.96
N ASP A 21 12.52 -6.73 15.79
CA ASP A 21 12.01 -7.20 17.09
C ASP A 21 11.61 -5.99 17.95
N GLY A 22 10.39 -6.03 18.52
CA GLY A 22 9.89 -4.99 19.43
C GLY A 22 8.83 -4.03 18.89
N LEU A 23 8.16 -4.35 17.78
CA LEU A 23 7.03 -3.56 17.28
C LEU A 23 5.80 -3.67 18.22
N GLU A 24 5.62 -2.65 19.07
CA GLU A 24 4.46 -2.54 19.96
C GLU A 24 3.26 -1.88 19.26
N ILE A 25 2.40 -2.69 18.65
CA ILE A 25 1.19 -2.24 17.94
C ILE A 25 -0.05 -2.26 18.87
N SER A 26 0.03 -2.97 20.00
CA SER A 26 -1.09 -3.17 20.94
C SER A 26 -1.63 -1.88 21.52
N SER A 27 -0.77 -0.95 21.94
CA SER A 27 -1.17 0.35 22.50
C SER A 27 -1.97 1.20 21.51
N VAL A 28 -1.56 1.17 20.25
CA VAL A 28 -2.25 1.87 19.15
C VAL A 28 -3.62 1.22 18.89
N LEU A 29 -3.70 -0.10 18.84
CA LEU A 29 -4.98 -0.81 18.66
C LEU A 29 -5.96 -0.53 19.81
N ASP A 30 -5.46 -0.48 21.03
CA ASP A 30 -6.28 -0.19 22.20
C ASP A 30 -6.86 1.23 22.15
N SER A 31 -6.16 2.21 21.56
CA SER A 31 -6.71 3.56 21.37
C SER A 31 -7.98 3.57 20.48
N PHE A 32 -8.06 2.68 19.50
CA PHE A 32 -9.19 2.57 18.57
C PHE A 32 -10.38 1.79 19.16
N THR A 33 -10.20 1.07 20.28
CA THR A 33 -11.31 0.34 20.91
C THR A 33 -12.45 1.26 21.35
N SER A 34 -12.16 2.53 21.63
CA SER A 34 -13.14 3.56 21.96
C SER A 34 -14.17 3.78 20.83
N LEU A 35 -13.79 3.59 19.57
CA LEU A 35 -14.66 3.78 18.40
C LEU A 35 -15.75 2.71 18.31
N SER A 36 -15.52 1.51 18.87
CA SER A 36 -16.52 0.43 18.88
C SER A 36 -17.77 0.74 19.71
N ARG A 37 -17.71 1.77 20.55
CA ARG A 37 -18.82 2.22 21.40
C ARG A 37 -19.71 3.26 20.73
N ILE A 38 -19.30 3.77 19.57
CA ILE A 38 -20.05 4.77 18.82
C ILE A 38 -21.07 4.04 17.95
N ASP A 39 -22.35 4.38 18.09
CA ASP A 39 -23.39 3.86 17.20
C ASP A 39 -23.25 4.49 15.82
N THR A 40 -22.96 3.66 14.81
CA THR A 40 -22.82 4.07 13.41
C THR A 40 -23.98 3.60 12.53
N SER A 41 -25.04 3.03 13.10
CA SER A 41 -26.16 2.41 12.36
C SER A 41 -26.89 3.37 11.42
N HIS A 42 -26.87 4.67 11.71
CA HIS A 42 -27.52 5.73 10.93
C HIS A 42 -26.54 6.64 10.18
N ILE A 43 -25.24 6.29 10.14
CA ILE A 43 -24.21 7.09 9.47
C ILE A 43 -23.97 6.53 8.07
N ALA A 44 -24.17 7.37 7.05
CA ALA A 44 -23.78 7.03 5.68
C ALA A 44 -22.25 6.93 5.57
N ILE A 45 -21.75 5.88 4.92
CA ILE A 45 -20.32 5.74 4.64
C ILE A 45 -19.95 6.77 3.56
N ILE A 46 -19.22 7.81 3.95
CA ILE A 46 -18.79 8.86 3.03
C ILE A 46 -17.47 8.40 2.37
N SER A 47 -17.49 8.23 1.05
CA SER A 47 -16.26 8.03 0.28
C SER A 47 -15.47 9.34 0.22
N ARG A 48 -14.14 9.22 0.30
CA ARG A 48 -13.18 10.34 0.32
C ARG A 48 -13.28 11.26 -0.91
N SER A 49 -13.82 10.75 -2.02
CA SER A 49 -13.99 11.54 -3.25
C SER A 49 -15.19 12.48 -3.19
N GLY A 50 -16.19 12.25 -2.32
CA GLY A 50 -17.44 13.03 -2.29
C GLY A 50 -18.22 13.02 -3.62
N GLN A 51 -17.73 12.32 -4.64
CA GLN A 51 -18.31 12.28 -5.97
C GLN A 51 -19.43 11.21 -5.99
N GLY A 52 -20.63 11.64 -6.35
CA GLY A 52 -21.78 10.75 -6.58
C GLY A 52 -21.71 9.98 -7.90
N SER A 53 -20.68 10.22 -8.73
CA SER A 53 -20.48 9.60 -10.03
C SER A 53 -19.00 9.36 -10.29
N LEU A 54 -18.69 8.39 -11.15
CA LEU A 54 -17.32 8.13 -11.59
C LEU A 54 -16.99 9.04 -12.77
N ASP A 55 -15.95 9.86 -12.63
CA ASP A 55 -15.42 10.64 -13.76
C ASP A 55 -14.74 9.70 -14.77
N LEU A 56 -15.24 9.71 -16.00
CA LEU A 56 -14.70 8.89 -17.08
C LEU A 56 -13.57 9.63 -17.78
N ARG A 57 -12.42 8.97 -17.92
CA ARG A 57 -11.33 9.45 -18.77
C ARG A 57 -11.71 9.22 -20.24
N PRO A 58 -11.52 10.20 -21.14
CA PRO A 58 -11.76 10.01 -22.57
C PRO A 58 -10.81 8.95 -23.16
N ASP A 59 -11.30 8.18 -24.12
CA ASP A 59 -10.53 7.15 -24.82
C ASP A 59 -9.64 7.77 -25.91
N ILE A 60 -8.59 8.46 -25.47
CA ILE A 60 -7.63 9.14 -26.34
C ILE A 60 -6.26 8.55 -26.07
N VAL A 61 -5.57 8.17 -27.14
CA VAL A 61 -4.16 7.75 -27.09
C VAL A 61 -3.30 8.99 -26.91
N ILE A 62 -2.57 9.06 -25.80
CA ILE A 62 -1.54 10.06 -25.56
C ILE A 62 -0.21 9.35 -25.71
N ASP A 63 0.55 9.68 -26.76
CA ASP A 63 1.91 9.17 -26.92
C ASP A 63 2.81 9.85 -25.89
N ALA A 64 3.22 9.07 -24.89
CA ALA A 64 3.99 9.57 -23.76
C ALA A 64 5.48 9.69 -24.06
N GLY A 65 5.99 9.09 -25.15
CA GLY A 65 7.41 9.05 -25.51
C GLY A 65 8.30 8.60 -24.33
N ILE A 66 8.65 7.31 -24.24
CA ILE A 66 9.46 6.81 -23.12
C ILE A 66 10.88 7.38 -23.23
N ALA A 67 11.14 8.47 -22.51
CA ALA A 67 12.45 9.10 -22.45
C ALA A 67 13.36 8.41 -21.43
N ASP A 68 14.66 8.32 -21.74
CA ASP A 68 15.67 7.78 -20.83
C ASP A 68 15.78 8.53 -19.50
N SER A 69 15.34 9.79 -19.48
CA SER A 69 15.23 10.60 -18.27
C SER A 69 14.29 10.00 -17.22
N LEU A 70 13.31 9.19 -17.61
CA LEU A 70 12.41 8.49 -16.66
C LEU A 70 13.16 7.49 -15.79
N LEU A 71 14.30 6.98 -16.27
CA LEU A 71 15.14 6.04 -15.52
C LEU A 71 16.09 6.75 -14.57
N ALA A 72 16.22 8.09 -14.59
CA ALA A 72 17.22 8.84 -13.83
C ALA A 72 17.18 8.52 -12.32
N CYS A 73 15.98 8.40 -11.75
CA CYS A 73 15.78 8.17 -10.31
C CYS A 73 15.98 6.72 -9.85
N SER A 74 16.15 5.76 -10.76
CA SER A 74 16.30 4.35 -10.37
C SER A 74 17.71 4.07 -9.83
N GLN A 75 17.77 3.46 -8.64
CA GLN A 75 19.00 3.02 -7.97
C GLN A 75 19.48 1.64 -8.45
N GLN A 76 18.65 0.93 -9.22
CA GLN A 76 18.93 -0.41 -9.73
C GLN A 76 19.72 -0.36 -11.04
N LYS A 77 20.30 -1.48 -11.45
CA LYS A 77 21.01 -1.59 -12.74
C LYS A 77 20.04 -1.31 -13.89
N LYS A 78 20.47 -0.47 -14.84
CA LYS A 78 19.71 -0.11 -16.04
C LYS A 78 20.29 -0.84 -17.23
N ALA A 79 19.44 -1.51 -18.02
CA ALA A 79 19.84 -2.18 -19.26
C ALA A 79 18.70 -2.12 -20.26
N ALA A 80 19.00 -1.86 -21.54
CA ALA A 80 18.02 -1.83 -22.63
C ALA A 80 16.74 -1.02 -22.30
N HIS A 81 16.91 0.19 -21.73
CA HIS A 81 15.80 1.08 -21.33
C HIS A 81 14.89 0.51 -20.22
N GLN A 82 15.37 -0.43 -19.42
CA GLN A 82 14.63 -1.09 -18.35
C GLN A 82 15.35 -1.06 -17.01
N ILE A 83 14.58 -1.18 -15.93
CA ILE A 83 15.07 -1.40 -14.57
C ILE A 83 15.24 -2.90 -14.36
N VAL A 84 16.47 -3.35 -14.10
CA VAL A 84 16.75 -4.76 -13.84
C VAL A 84 16.52 -5.04 -12.36
N LEU A 85 15.54 -5.89 -12.06
CA LEU A 85 15.28 -6.40 -10.72
C LEU A 85 15.93 -7.79 -10.54
N GLY A 86 16.40 -8.10 -9.34
CA GLY A 86 16.78 -9.47 -8.97
C GLY A 86 15.60 -10.43 -9.10
N GLY A 87 15.87 -11.71 -9.36
CA GLY A 87 14.89 -12.73 -9.72
C GLY A 87 13.56 -12.64 -8.96
N ILE A 88 12.46 -12.57 -9.70
CA ILE A 88 11.09 -12.34 -9.18
C ILE A 88 10.58 -13.55 -8.39
N MET A 89 11.16 -14.74 -8.61
CA MET A 89 10.88 -15.92 -7.81
C MET A 89 12.09 -16.34 -6.99
N VAL A 90 11.93 -16.36 -5.67
CA VAL A 90 12.69 -17.24 -4.80
C VAL A 90 11.90 -18.54 -4.78
N GLY A 91 12.27 -19.48 -5.66
CA GLY A 91 11.85 -20.87 -5.50
C GLY A 91 12.51 -21.42 -4.24
N GLU A 92 11.74 -22.10 -3.40
CA GLU A 92 12.26 -22.89 -2.28
C GLU A 92 13.32 -23.90 -2.74
#